data_AF-A0AA37JSI0-F1
#
_entry.id   AF-A0AA37JSI0-F1
#
_cell.length_a   1.000
_cell.length_b   1.000
_cell.length_c   1.000
_cell.angle_alpha   90.00
_cell.angle_beta   90.00
_cell.angle_gamma   90.00
#
_symmetry.space_group_name_H-M   'P 1'
#
loop_
_entity.id
_entity.type
_entity.pdbx_description
1 polymer ?
#
loop_
_entity_poly.entity_id
_entity_poly.type
_entity_poly.pdbx_seq_one_letter_code
_entity_poly.pdbx_strand_id
1 'polypeptide(L)'
;MIKKTQIVVLSFLCAALAGCGSSRPSAEKETSSFTIVTATDLHYLSPELTDYGTGFMRMAANGDGKLVQYAPEIVDAFVTDMEKLRPDAVILSGDLSFNGEKASHEELAEKLSCLQEQGIPVLVLPGNHDISYPFAASFEAETVTRTERVNGVEFRDLYKQLGYRNAAETDGDSLSFLYQLSERVWILLLDANTEDAPGRIKDSTLQWAERQMERAEEAGAAVITVTHQNVLAQNKLLSRGFLLDNHEELERLLKGHGVVLNVSGHVHIQHIAENGGLYDIATGSLTVAPNRYGVLTVGSDGSTSYETRKVHVGRWDREKAGIAGDFENFEELSQAYFDECTRKKMKKELEALSVSEEERAQMTELAVEMNRNYFAGMIKPEKEMADTPGWKLWKEKGAELFFGSYMDSMMEDAGHDENRLLLPPKSDAGNR
;
A
#
# COMPACT_ATOMS: atom_id res chain seq x y z
N MET A 1 -75.80 4.90 23.87
CA MET A 1 -74.35 4.95 24.18
C MET A 1 -74.07 3.70 25.00
N ILE A 2 -73.24 2.73 24.64
CA ILE A 2 -71.92 2.73 23.99
C ILE A 2 -71.87 1.53 23.01
N LYS A 3 -71.18 1.75 21.87
CA LYS A 3 -71.12 0.88 20.68
C LYS A 3 -70.23 -0.36 20.90
N LYS A 4 -70.64 -1.47 20.28
CA LYS A 4 -69.85 -2.71 20.13
C LYS A 4 -68.69 -2.48 19.15
N THR A 5 -67.46 -2.75 19.59
CA THR A 5 -66.25 -2.69 18.77
C THR A 5 -66.10 -3.99 17.98
N GLN A 6 -66.16 -3.90 16.65
CA GLN A 6 -65.77 -4.99 15.75
C GLN A 6 -64.25 -4.98 15.58
N ILE A 7 -63.63 -6.12 15.83
CA ILE A 7 -62.21 -6.39 15.56
C ILE A 7 -62.10 -6.73 14.08
N VAL A 8 -61.39 -5.89 13.31
CA VAL A 8 -61.00 -6.17 11.93
C VAL A 8 -59.62 -6.83 11.98
N VAL A 9 -59.56 -8.10 11.58
CA VAL A 9 -58.31 -8.82 11.34
C VAL A 9 -57.84 -8.45 9.93
N LEU A 10 -56.77 -7.65 9.85
CA LEU A 10 -56.13 -7.27 8.59
C LEU A 10 -55.04 -8.30 8.27
N SER A 11 -55.32 -9.19 7.32
CA SER A 11 -54.33 -10.12 6.78
C SER A 11 -53.36 -9.38 5.86
N PHE A 12 -52.13 -9.13 6.33
CA PHE A 12 -51.04 -8.66 5.47
C PHE A 12 -50.45 -9.85 4.71
N LEU A 13 -50.66 -9.84 3.39
CA LEU A 13 -50.05 -10.76 2.44
C LEU A 13 -48.62 -10.25 2.15
N CYS A 14 -47.62 -10.75 2.88
CA CYS A 14 -46.21 -10.51 2.52
C CYS A 14 -45.84 -11.40 1.33
N ALA A 15 -45.86 -10.83 0.12
CA ALA A 15 -45.18 -11.41 -1.02
C ALA A 15 -43.66 -11.21 -0.83
N ALA A 16 -42.96 -12.27 -0.43
CA ALA A 16 -41.50 -12.33 -0.45
C ALA A 16 -41.04 -12.60 -1.89
N LEU A 17 -40.67 -11.55 -2.62
CA LEU A 17 -39.82 -11.68 -3.80
C LEU A 17 -38.37 -11.78 -3.30
N ALA A 18 -37.85 -13.00 -3.28
CA ALA A 18 -36.42 -13.25 -3.16
C ALA A 18 -35.74 -12.83 -4.47
N GLY A 19 -35.25 -11.58 -4.50
CA GLY A 19 -34.32 -11.12 -5.52
C GLY A 19 -32.89 -11.24 -4.98
N CYS A 20 -32.08 -12.12 -5.57
CA CYS A 20 -30.63 -12.03 -5.47
C CYS A 20 -30.21 -10.72 -6.15
N GLY A 21 -30.03 -9.67 -5.36
CA GLY A 21 -29.57 -8.37 -5.83
C GLY A 21 -28.07 -8.24 -5.61
N SER A 22 -27.28 -8.43 -6.66
CA SER A 22 -26.06 -7.63 -6.82
C SER A 22 -26.51 -6.17 -6.81
N SER A 23 -26.18 -5.43 -5.74
CA SER A 23 -26.57 -4.03 -5.62
C SER A 23 -25.89 -3.22 -6.71
N ARG A 24 -26.62 -2.94 -7.80
CA ARG A 24 -26.18 -1.96 -8.81
C ARG A 24 -25.97 -0.61 -8.11
N PRO A 25 -24.87 0.11 -8.38
CA PRO A 25 -24.70 1.48 -7.95
C PRO A 25 -25.92 2.33 -8.37
N SER A 26 -26.31 3.31 -7.56
CA SER A 26 -27.38 4.23 -7.95
C SER A 26 -26.95 5.03 -9.18
N ALA A 27 -27.91 5.40 -10.05
CA ALA A 27 -27.63 6.19 -11.26
C ALA A 27 -26.93 7.54 -10.98
N GLU A 28 -27.03 8.09 -9.76
CA GLU A 28 -26.28 9.28 -9.34
C GLU A 28 -24.78 9.00 -9.22
N LYS A 29 -24.40 7.85 -8.63
CA LYS A 29 -23.00 7.45 -8.42
C LYS A 29 -22.24 7.25 -9.73
N GLU A 30 -22.95 6.90 -10.80
CA GLU A 30 -22.38 6.73 -12.13
C GLU A 30 -21.97 8.04 -12.80
N THR A 31 -22.49 9.19 -12.35
CA THR A 31 -22.17 10.51 -12.92
C THR A 31 -21.18 11.33 -12.08
N SER A 32 -20.82 10.85 -10.90
CA SER A 32 -19.84 11.47 -10.00
C SER A 32 -18.42 10.93 -10.21
N SER A 33 -17.44 11.65 -9.66
CA SER A 33 -16.08 11.13 -9.51
C SER A 33 -16.04 9.99 -8.47
N PHE A 34 -15.11 9.05 -8.64
CA PHE A 34 -14.81 8.03 -7.63
C PHE A 34 -13.55 8.40 -6.85
N THR A 35 -13.56 8.21 -5.53
CA THR A 35 -12.38 8.33 -4.67
C THR A 35 -11.94 6.94 -4.21
N ILE A 36 -10.75 6.51 -4.61
CA ILE A 36 -10.15 5.24 -4.22
C ILE A 36 -8.92 5.55 -3.36
N VAL A 37 -8.83 4.97 -2.18
CA VAL A 37 -7.63 5.07 -1.35
C VAL A 37 -6.76 3.84 -1.57
N THR A 38 -5.45 4.02 -1.62
CA THR A 38 -4.47 2.92 -1.64
C THR A 38 -3.49 3.07 -0.49
N ALA A 39 -3.22 1.98 0.21
CA ALA A 39 -2.17 1.85 1.21
C ALA A 39 -1.50 0.48 1.06
N THR A 40 -0.30 0.33 1.59
CA THR A 40 0.52 -0.87 1.40
C THR A 40 1.55 -0.99 2.51
N ASP A 41 2.14 -2.18 2.66
CA ASP A 41 3.24 -2.43 3.58
C ASP A 41 2.90 -1.97 5.01
N LEU A 42 1.76 -2.46 5.51
CA LEU A 42 1.28 -2.20 6.86
C LEU A 42 2.16 -2.89 7.89
N HIS A 43 2.80 -4.02 7.54
CA HIS A 43 3.71 -4.77 8.41
C HIS A 43 3.16 -4.92 9.83
N TYR A 44 1.86 -5.22 9.93
CA TYR A 44 1.13 -5.24 11.18
C TYR A 44 1.60 -6.41 12.05
N LEU A 45 1.98 -6.11 13.28
CA LEU A 45 2.23 -7.12 14.31
C LEU A 45 1.21 -6.93 15.43
N SER A 46 0.43 -7.99 15.71
CA SER A 46 -0.51 -7.95 16.84
C SER A 46 0.25 -7.68 18.15
N PRO A 47 -0.24 -6.76 19.00
CA PRO A 47 0.33 -6.53 20.33
C PRO A 47 0.37 -7.78 21.21
N GLU A 48 -0.45 -8.81 20.94
CA GLU A 48 -0.39 -10.06 21.72
C GLU A 48 0.87 -10.88 21.45
N LEU A 49 1.56 -10.63 20.33
CA LEU A 49 2.76 -11.34 19.91
C LEU A 49 4.04 -10.68 20.42
N THR A 50 3.98 -9.57 21.13
CA THR A 50 5.17 -8.86 21.60
C THR A 50 4.94 -8.18 22.95
N ASP A 51 5.89 -8.33 23.86
CA ASP A 51 5.95 -7.52 25.09
C ASP A 51 6.67 -6.18 24.88
N TYR A 52 6.99 -5.85 23.63
CA TYR A 52 7.85 -4.72 23.25
C TYR A 52 9.22 -4.74 23.93
N GLY A 53 9.66 -5.93 24.33
CA GLY A 53 10.94 -6.18 24.97
C GLY A 53 12.12 -6.00 24.01
N THR A 54 13.31 -6.12 24.56
CA THR A 54 14.57 -5.87 23.87
C THR A 54 14.80 -6.76 22.64
N GLY A 55 14.29 -7.99 22.65
CA GLY A 55 14.33 -8.92 21.52
C GLY A 55 13.59 -8.38 20.30
N PHE A 56 12.35 -7.92 20.51
CA PHE A 56 11.55 -7.27 19.47
C PHE A 56 12.18 -5.95 19.02
N MET A 57 12.54 -5.07 19.96
CA MET A 57 13.09 -3.76 19.62
C MET A 57 14.43 -3.85 18.87
N ARG A 58 15.26 -4.86 19.16
CA ARG A 58 16.48 -5.13 18.39
C ARG A 58 16.18 -5.53 16.96
N MET A 59 15.14 -6.33 16.73
CA MET A 59 14.74 -6.73 15.38
C MET A 59 14.16 -5.53 14.63
N ALA A 60 13.22 -4.79 15.22
CA ALA A 60 12.63 -3.59 14.61
C ALA A 60 13.71 -2.55 14.23
N ALA A 61 14.67 -2.30 15.12
CA ALA A 61 15.74 -1.32 14.89
C ALA A 61 16.75 -1.72 13.79
N ASN A 62 16.82 -3.00 13.42
CA ASN A 62 17.65 -3.50 12.31
C ASN A 62 16.88 -3.57 10.99
N GLY A 63 15.61 -3.19 10.99
CA GLY A 63 14.81 -3.08 9.77
C GLY A 63 15.23 -1.93 8.87
N ASP A 64 14.43 -1.72 7.86
CA ASP A 64 14.52 -0.67 6.84
C ASP A 64 13.86 0.66 7.24
N GLY A 65 13.52 0.84 8.52
CA GLY A 65 12.91 2.06 9.05
C GLY A 65 11.41 1.93 9.34
N LYS A 66 10.82 0.75 9.10
CA LYS A 66 9.45 0.42 9.51
C LYS A 66 9.24 0.58 11.02
N LEU A 67 8.18 1.30 11.38
CA LEU A 67 7.71 1.51 12.76
C LEU A 67 6.75 0.40 13.17
N VAL A 68 7.21 -0.85 13.12
CA VAL A 68 6.40 -2.04 13.45
C VAL A 68 5.82 -1.94 14.87
N GLN A 69 6.57 -1.34 15.80
CA GLN A 69 6.13 -1.12 17.18
C GLN A 69 4.93 -0.17 17.30
N TYR A 70 4.64 0.64 16.27
CA TYR A 70 3.49 1.54 16.23
C TYR A 70 2.53 1.23 15.06
N ALA A 71 2.71 0.08 14.41
CA ALA A 71 1.80 -0.36 13.36
C ALA A 71 0.33 -0.45 13.85
N PRO A 72 0.03 -0.89 15.09
CA PRO A 72 -1.33 -0.86 15.62
C PRO A 72 -1.97 0.53 15.62
N GLU A 73 -1.27 1.53 16.12
CA GLU A 73 -1.75 2.91 16.19
C GLU A 73 -1.86 3.55 14.81
N ILE A 74 -0.91 3.29 13.92
CA ILE A 74 -0.95 3.75 12.52
C ILE A 74 -2.18 3.17 11.81
N VAL A 75 -2.46 1.87 11.97
CA VAL A 75 -3.61 1.21 11.33
C VAL A 75 -4.93 1.72 11.91
N ASP A 76 -5.05 1.85 13.24
CA ASP A 76 -6.26 2.40 13.87
C ASP A 76 -6.54 3.84 13.40
N ALA A 77 -5.48 4.66 13.26
CA ALA A 77 -5.59 6.02 12.75
C ALA A 77 -5.96 6.06 11.26
N PHE A 78 -5.38 5.16 10.45
CA PHE A 78 -5.72 5.03 9.03
C PHE A 78 -7.18 4.63 8.85
N VAL A 79 -7.66 3.63 9.59
CA VAL A 79 -9.07 3.22 9.60
C VAL A 79 -9.97 4.41 9.95
N THR A 80 -9.62 5.16 11.00
CA THR A 80 -10.36 6.37 11.41
C THR A 80 -10.38 7.45 10.32
N ASP A 81 -9.26 7.66 9.61
CA ASP A 81 -9.20 8.58 8.47
C ASP A 81 -10.11 8.09 7.33
N MET A 82 -10.23 6.78 7.09
CA MET A 82 -11.13 6.21 6.08
C MET A 82 -12.61 6.35 6.46
N GLU A 83 -12.97 6.17 7.73
CA GLU A 83 -14.33 6.41 8.22
C GLU A 83 -14.79 7.85 7.98
N LYS A 84 -13.87 8.81 8.13
CA LYS A 84 -14.12 10.24 7.86
C LYS A 84 -14.13 10.58 6.39
N LEU A 85 -13.16 10.05 5.62
CA LEU A 85 -13.01 10.33 4.21
C LEU A 85 -14.11 9.69 3.37
N ARG A 86 -14.64 8.54 3.82
CA ARG A 86 -15.71 7.79 3.13
C ARG A 86 -15.37 7.47 1.66
N PRO A 87 -14.20 6.90 1.34
CA PRO A 87 -13.85 6.60 -0.05
C PRO A 87 -14.78 5.53 -0.65
N ASP A 88 -14.82 5.48 -1.98
CA ASP A 88 -15.57 4.48 -2.73
C ASP A 88 -14.95 3.08 -2.66
N ALA A 89 -13.63 3.00 -2.45
CA ALA A 89 -12.92 1.79 -2.12
C ALA A 89 -11.59 2.10 -1.40
N VAL A 90 -11.12 1.17 -0.59
CA VAL A 90 -9.78 1.14 0.00
C VAL A 90 -9.05 -0.08 -0.55
N ILE A 91 -7.85 0.10 -1.10
CA ILE A 91 -6.97 -0.95 -1.60
C ILE A 91 -5.82 -1.12 -0.61
N LEU A 92 -5.57 -2.35 -0.17
CA LEU A 92 -4.38 -2.73 0.61
C LEU A 92 -3.53 -3.69 -0.24
N SER A 93 -2.45 -3.18 -0.85
CA SER A 93 -1.70 -3.89 -1.88
C SER A 93 -0.53 -4.75 -1.36
N GLY A 94 -0.74 -5.48 -0.26
CA GLY A 94 0.22 -6.46 0.26
C GLY A 94 1.07 -6.00 1.44
N ASP A 95 1.82 -6.96 1.97
CA ASP A 95 2.59 -6.91 3.21
C ASP A 95 1.74 -6.35 4.36
N LEU A 96 0.61 -7.03 4.57
CA LEU A 96 -0.39 -6.66 5.55
C LEU A 96 0.12 -6.91 6.98
N SER A 97 0.73 -8.07 7.18
CA SER A 97 1.34 -8.50 8.45
C SER A 97 2.86 -8.30 8.44
N PHE A 98 3.48 -8.35 9.62
CA PHE A 98 4.93 -8.18 9.73
C PHE A 98 5.71 -9.35 9.11
N ASN A 99 5.36 -10.60 9.45
CA ASN A 99 5.98 -11.81 8.86
C ASN A 99 4.99 -12.98 8.74
N GLY A 100 3.71 -12.70 8.45
CA GLY A 100 2.71 -13.73 8.14
C GLY A 100 2.09 -14.36 9.38
N GLU A 101 2.21 -13.73 10.54
CA GLU A 101 1.65 -14.26 11.79
C GLU A 101 0.12 -14.30 11.70
N LYS A 102 -0.45 -15.46 12.04
CA LYS A 102 -1.89 -15.66 11.96
C LYS A 102 -2.69 -14.73 12.87
N ALA A 103 -2.23 -14.54 14.10
CA ALA A 103 -2.84 -13.58 15.04
C ALA A 103 -2.83 -12.15 14.50
N SER A 104 -1.75 -11.72 13.84
CA SER A 104 -1.68 -10.41 13.18
C SER A 104 -2.71 -10.28 12.06
N HIS A 105 -2.89 -11.33 11.24
CA HIS A 105 -3.91 -11.33 10.20
C HIS A 105 -5.34 -11.32 10.76
N GLU A 106 -5.61 -12.11 11.81
CA GLU A 106 -6.91 -12.17 12.48
C GLU A 106 -7.30 -10.80 13.06
N GLU A 107 -6.42 -10.16 13.83
CA GLU A 107 -6.67 -8.84 14.42
C GLU A 107 -6.79 -7.76 13.34
N LEU A 108 -5.93 -7.78 12.32
CA LEU A 108 -6.01 -6.81 11.23
C LEU A 108 -7.32 -6.95 10.43
N ALA A 109 -7.77 -8.17 10.16
CA ALA A 109 -9.04 -8.41 9.48
C ALA A 109 -10.24 -7.85 10.28
N GLU A 110 -10.22 -8.00 11.61
CA GLU A 110 -11.24 -7.42 12.50
C GLU A 110 -11.22 -5.89 12.48
N LYS A 111 -10.03 -5.27 12.54
CA LYS A 111 -9.91 -3.80 12.44
C LYS A 111 -10.45 -3.27 11.12
N LEU A 112 -10.20 -3.96 10.02
CA LEU A 112 -10.64 -3.55 8.69
C LEU A 112 -12.13 -3.83 8.41
N SER A 113 -12.74 -4.79 9.12
CA SER A 113 -14.15 -5.13 8.89
C SER A 113 -15.10 -3.98 9.27
N CYS A 114 -14.71 -3.08 10.17
CA CYS A 114 -15.53 -1.92 10.53
C CYS A 114 -15.82 -1.01 9.31
N LEU A 115 -14.86 -0.85 8.39
CA LEU A 115 -15.04 -0.07 7.16
C LEU A 115 -16.07 -0.74 6.25
N GLN A 116 -15.97 -2.05 6.11
CA GLN A 116 -16.89 -2.86 5.31
C GLN A 116 -18.33 -2.81 5.87
N GLU A 117 -18.49 -2.87 7.19
CA GLU A 117 -19.78 -2.73 7.88
C GLU A 117 -20.40 -1.34 7.68
N GLN A 118 -19.57 -0.30 7.55
CA GLN A 118 -19.98 1.05 7.19
C GLN A 118 -20.17 1.25 5.67
N GLY A 119 -20.06 0.18 4.88
CA GLY A 119 -20.25 0.22 3.43
C GLY A 119 -19.11 0.87 2.65
N ILE A 120 -17.90 0.92 3.20
CA ILE A 120 -16.67 1.21 2.46
C ILE A 120 -16.03 -0.12 2.07
N PRO A 121 -16.01 -0.48 0.77
CA PRO A 121 -15.31 -1.67 0.30
C PRO A 121 -13.82 -1.60 0.63
N VAL A 122 -13.29 -2.65 1.27
CA VAL A 122 -11.84 -2.85 1.44
C VAL A 122 -11.43 -4.01 0.56
N LEU A 123 -10.40 -3.83 -0.27
CA LEU A 123 -9.88 -4.80 -1.23
C LEU A 123 -8.45 -5.13 -0.84
N VAL A 124 -8.17 -6.36 -0.42
CA VAL A 124 -6.84 -6.75 0.05
C VAL A 124 -6.16 -7.72 -0.91
N LEU A 125 -4.86 -7.56 -1.06
CA LEU A 125 -3.97 -8.47 -1.77
C LEU A 125 -2.83 -8.86 -0.82
N PRO A 126 -2.29 -10.09 -0.85
CA PRO A 126 -1.11 -10.44 -0.06
C PRO A 126 0.19 -9.88 -0.65
N GLY A 127 1.16 -9.61 0.22
CA GLY A 127 2.56 -9.39 -0.15
C GLY A 127 3.44 -10.62 0.12
N ASN A 128 4.75 -10.46 -0.05
CA ASN A 128 5.69 -11.57 0.17
C ASN A 128 5.89 -11.92 1.65
N HIS A 129 5.47 -11.06 2.59
CA HIS A 129 5.52 -11.36 4.03
C HIS A 129 4.28 -12.10 4.54
N ASP A 130 3.19 -12.18 3.77
CA ASP A 130 1.90 -12.65 4.31
C ASP A 130 1.69 -14.16 4.20
N ILE A 131 1.98 -14.75 3.04
CA ILE A 131 1.60 -16.14 2.75
C ILE A 131 2.74 -17.10 3.05
N SER A 132 2.50 -18.03 3.98
CA SER A 132 3.42 -19.11 4.36
C SER A 132 4.84 -18.63 4.69
N TYR A 133 4.97 -17.36 5.11
CA TYR A 133 6.26 -16.75 5.34
C TYR A 133 6.98 -17.43 6.52
N PRO A 134 8.26 -17.83 6.35
CA PRO A 134 8.90 -18.75 7.29
C PRO A 134 9.23 -18.13 8.66
N PHE A 135 9.20 -16.81 8.80
CA PHE A 135 9.69 -16.10 9.99
C PHE A 135 8.60 -15.52 10.90
N ALA A 136 7.34 -15.96 10.76
CA ALA A 136 6.28 -15.66 11.72
C ALA A 136 6.73 -15.96 13.16
N ALA A 137 6.72 -14.95 14.03
CA ALA A 137 7.25 -15.08 15.39
C ALA A 137 6.51 -14.24 16.45
N SER A 138 6.61 -14.68 17.70
CA SER A 138 6.31 -13.90 18.90
C SER A 138 7.59 -13.56 19.68
N PHE A 139 7.50 -12.53 20.49
CA PHE A 139 8.62 -11.89 21.19
C PHE A 139 8.30 -11.73 22.68
N GLU A 140 9.20 -12.24 23.52
CA GLU A 140 9.11 -12.07 24.97
C GLU A 140 10.51 -11.86 25.55
N ALA A 141 10.73 -10.71 26.19
CA ALA A 141 12.02 -10.23 26.64
C ALA A 141 13.07 -10.29 25.50
N GLU A 142 14.04 -11.21 25.57
CA GLU A 142 15.08 -11.43 24.54
C GLU A 142 14.78 -12.60 23.60
N THR A 143 13.69 -13.34 23.85
CA THR A 143 13.37 -14.59 23.18
C THR A 143 12.50 -14.33 21.95
N VAL A 144 12.82 -15.04 20.86
CA VAL A 144 12.02 -15.07 19.63
C VAL A 144 11.51 -16.50 19.44
N THR A 145 10.20 -16.67 19.38
CA THR A 145 9.54 -17.99 19.28
C THR A 145 8.72 -18.05 18.00
N ARG A 146 8.79 -19.13 17.24
CA ARG A 146 7.95 -19.28 16.03
C ARG A 146 6.47 -19.38 16.42
N THR A 147 5.60 -18.73 15.66
CA THR A 147 4.15 -18.79 15.84
C THR A 147 3.44 -19.34 14.60
N GLU A 148 2.12 -19.52 14.69
CA GLU A 148 1.30 -19.92 13.55
C GLU A 148 1.37 -18.89 12.42
N ARG A 149 1.37 -19.38 11.19
CA ARG A 149 1.35 -18.57 9.97
C ARG A 149 0.19 -18.97 9.07
N VAL A 150 -0.21 -18.06 8.20
CA VAL A 150 -1.35 -18.22 7.30
C VAL A 150 -0.90 -18.77 5.94
N ASN A 151 -1.60 -19.76 5.40
CA ASN A 151 -1.46 -20.18 3.99
C ASN A 151 -2.45 -19.44 3.07
N GLY A 152 -2.37 -19.64 1.76
CA GLY A 152 -3.22 -18.92 0.80
C GLY A 152 -4.73 -19.16 0.97
N VAL A 153 -5.15 -20.36 1.39
CA VAL A 153 -6.56 -20.68 1.64
C VAL A 153 -7.05 -19.96 2.90
N GLU A 154 -6.27 -20.04 3.98
CA GLU A 154 -6.56 -19.35 5.23
C GLU A 154 -6.62 -17.84 5.05
N PHE A 155 -5.72 -17.24 4.25
CA PHE A 155 -5.74 -15.82 3.93
C PHE A 155 -7.06 -15.43 3.26
N ARG A 156 -7.48 -16.19 2.23
CA ARG A 156 -8.74 -15.95 1.53
C ARG A 156 -9.94 -16.03 2.47
N ASP A 157 -9.92 -16.96 3.41
CA ASP A 157 -11.01 -17.15 4.38
C ASP A 157 -11.05 -16.03 5.43
N LEU A 158 -9.90 -15.64 5.98
CA LEU A 158 -9.77 -14.52 6.93
C LEU A 158 -10.24 -13.20 6.30
N TYR A 159 -9.76 -12.92 5.10
CA TYR A 159 -10.06 -11.69 4.38
C TYR A 159 -11.29 -11.81 3.47
N LYS A 160 -12.11 -12.84 3.62
CA LYS A 160 -13.22 -13.15 2.70
C LYS A 160 -14.15 -11.98 2.44
N GLN A 161 -14.47 -11.19 3.48
CA GLN A 161 -15.35 -10.02 3.36
C GLN A 161 -14.67 -8.80 2.72
N LEU A 162 -13.34 -8.80 2.68
CA LEU A 162 -12.48 -7.69 2.26
C LEU A 162 -12.05 -7.90 0.80
N GLY A 163 -13.04 -7.88 -0.09
CA GLY A 163 -12.88 -7.98 -1.54
C GLY A 163 -13.41 -9.30 -2.11
N TYR A 164 -12.88 -10.44 -1.65
CA TYR A 164 -13.13 -11.76 -2.26
C TYR A 164 -14.60 -12.15 -2.38
N ARG A 165 -15.42 -11.91 -1.35
CA ARG A 165 -16.85 -12.27 -1.37
C ARG A 165 -17.65 -11.49 -2.42
N ASN A 166 -17.27 -10.24 -2.65
CA ASN A 166 -17.98 -9.33 -3.54
C ASN A 166 -17.24 -9.14 -4.88
N ALA A 167 -16.20 -9.94 -5.13
CA ALA A 167 -15.49 -9.95 -6.40
C ALA A 167 -16.43 -10.39 -7.52
N ALA A 168 -16.28 -9.76 -8.69
CA ALA A 168 -16.99 -10.14 -9.90
C ALA A 168 -16.42 -11.44 -10.51
N GLU A 169 -15.13 -11.71 -10.27
CA GLU A 169 -14.44 -12.93 -10.65
C GLU A 169 -13.24 -13.16 -9.73
N THR A 170 -12.90 -14.42 -9.46
CA THR A 170 -11.69 -14.78 -8.69
C THR A 170 -10.86 -15.76 -9.49
N ASP A 171 -9.54 -15.62 -9.44
CA ASP A 171 -8.66 -16.62 -10.04
C ASP A 171 -8.65 -17.93 -9.23
N GLY A 172 -8.52 -19.05 -9.93
CA GLY A 172 -8.48 -20.38 -9.34
C GLY A 172 -7.09 -20.76 -8.80
N ASP A 173 -6.04 -20.20 -9.38
CA ASP A 173 -4.65 -20.61 -9.13
C ASP A 173 -3.84 -19.64 -8.26
N SER A 174 -4.44 -18.50 -7.90
CA SER A 174 -3.86 -17.46 -7.04
C SER A 174 -4.92 -16.77 -6.17
N LEU A 175 -4.51 -15.75 -5.41
CA LEU A 175 -5.39 -14.84 -4.67
C LEU A 175 -5.81 -13.60 -5.49
N SER A 176 -5.67 -13.62 -6.82
CA SER A 176 -6.12 -12.57 -7.71
C SER A 176 -7.64 -12.50 -7.82
N PHE A 177 -8.19 -11.30 -7.99
CA PHE A 177 -9.62 -11.11 -8.23
C PHE A 177 -9.93 -9.79 -8.94
N LEU A 178 -11.08 -9.77 -9.60
CA LEU A 178 -11.64 -8.60 -10.27
C LEU A 178 -12.76 -8.01 -9.40
N TYR A 179 -12.67 -6.72 -9.11
CA TYR A 179 -13.70 -5.97 -8.41
C TYR A 179 -14.31 -4.89 -9.32
N GLN A 180 -15.61 -4.95 -9.55
CA GLN A 180 -16.32 -3.94 -10.34
C GLN A 180 -16.78 -2.81 -9.41
N LEU A 181 -16.00 -1.72 -9.33
CA LEU A 181 -16.35 -0.57 -8.49
C LEU A 181 -17.61 0.14 -9.02
N SER A 182 -17.74 0.22 -10.33
CA SER A 182 -18.89 0.79 -11.06
C SER A 182 -18.98 0.20 -12.47
N GLU A 183 -19.96 0.67 -13.25
CA GLU A 183 -20.03 0.33 -14.68
C GLU A 183 -18.83 0.91 -15.47
N ARG A 184 -18.17 1.96 -14.95
CA ARG A 184 -17.06 2.67 -15.63
C ARG A 184 -15.67 2.31 -15.13
N VAL A 185 -15.53 1.82 -13.90
CA VAL A 185 -14.21 1.61 -13.27
C VAL A 185 -14.17 0.24 -12.62
N TRP A 186 -13.24 -0.59 -13.09
CA TRP A 186 -12.96 -1.91 -12.53
C TRP A 186 -11.55 -1.91 -11.93
N ILE A 187 -11.35 -2.69 -10.88
CA ILE A 187 -10.08 -2.84 -10.18
C ILE A 187 -9.67 -4.32 -10.29
N LEU A 188 -8.51 -4.57 -10.89
CA LEU A 188 -7.97 -5.90 -11.10
C LEU A 188 -6.76 -6.09 -10.19
N LEU A 189 -6.92 -6.90 -9.14
CA LEU A 189 -5.87 -7.18 -8.16
C LEU A 189 -5.18 -8.50 -8.54
N LEU A 190 -3.85 -8.45 -8.67
CA LEU A 190 -3.02 -9.53 -9.21
C LEU A 190 -2.01 -10.02 -8.18
N ASP A 191 -2.25 -11.22 -7.67
CA ASP A 191 -1.39 -11.91 -6.71
C ASP A 191 -0.14 -12.49 -7.40
N ALA A 192 1.02 -12.13 -6.86
CA ALA A 192 2.32 -12.64 -7.26
C ALA A 192 3.04 -13.37 -6.11
N ASN A 193 2.35 -13.66 -5.01
CA ASN A 193 2.90 -14.19 -3.76
C ASN A 193 2.29 -15.54 -3.38
N THR A 194 1.85 -16.30 -4.38
CA THR A 194 1.48 -17.71 -4.20
C THR A 194 2.66 -18.53 -3.68
N GLU A 195 2.37 -19.55 -2.88
CA GLU A 195 3.37 -20.36 -2.17
C GLU A 195 4.39 -21.04 -3.10
N ASP A 196 3.95 -21.43 -4.30
CA ASP A 196 4.73 -22.11 -5.31
C ASP A 196 5.38 -21.17 -6.35
N ALA A 197 5.03 -19.89 -6.36
CA ALA A 197 5.58 -18.88 -7.27
C ALA A 197 5.70 -17.50 -6.60
N PRO A 198 6.55 -17.34 -5.55
CA PRO A 198 6.72 -16.06 -4.88
C PRO A 198 7.43 -15.04 -5.77
N GLY A 199 6.91 -13.81 -5.84
CA GLY A 199 7.41 -12.73 -6.70
C GLY A 199 6.99 -12.83 -8.17
N ARG A 200 6.17 -13.82 -8.56
CA ARG A 200 5.79 -14.07 -9.96
C ARG A 200 4.29 -14.26 -10.11
N ILE A 201 3.69 -13.62 -11.11
CA ILE A 201 2.31 -13.95 -11.53
C ILE A 201 2.35 -15.21 -12.38
N LYS A 202 1.58 -16.24 -12.01
CA LYS A 202 1.51 -17.50 -12.77
C LYS A 202 0.97 -17.26 -14.18
N ASP A 203 1.41 -18.08 -15.12
CA ASP A 203 0.97 -17.99 -16.52
C ASP A 203 -0.56 -18.19 -16.65
N SER A 204 -1.16 -19.05 -15.83
CA SER A 204 -2.62 -19.23 -15.79
C SER A 204 -3.35 -17.99 -15.26
N THR A 205 -2.78 -17.33 -14.24
CA THR A 205 -3.28 -16.06 -13.70
C THR A 205 -3.14 -14.92 -14.72
N LEU A 206 -2.05 -14.86 -15.52
CA LEU A 206 -1.92 -13.88 -16.61
C LEU A 206 -2.99 -14.09 -17.68
N GLN A 207 -3.22 -15.33 -18.11
CA GLN A 207 -4.30 -15.64 -19.06
C GLN A 207 -5.68 -15.32 -18.47
N TRP A 208 -5.87 -15.52 -17.16
CA TRP A 208 -7.09 -15.12 -16.47
C TRP A 208 -7.26 -13.61 -16.44
N ALA A 209 -6.19 -12.86 -16.17
CA ALA A 209 -6.18 -11.40 -16.16
C ALA A 209 -6.49 -10.82 -17.55
N GLU A 210 -5.91 -11.38 -18.61
CA GLU A 210 -6.21 -11.04 -20.01
C GLU A 210 -7.72 -11.14 -20.29
N ARG A 211 -8.34 -12.28 -19.96
CA ARG A 211 -9.80 -12.46 -20.11
C ARG A 211 -10.62 -11.45 -19.30
N GLN A 212 -10.14 -11.02 -18.12
CA GLN A 212 -10.83 -10.01 -17.33
C GLN A 212 -10.74 -8.62 -17.97
N MET A 213 -9.60 -8.29 -18.57
CA MET A 213 -9.42 -7.03 -19.29
C MET A 213 -10.22 -7.01 -20.59
N GLU A 214 -10.27 -8.10 -21.35
CA GLU A 214 -11.17 -8.24 -22.51
C GLU A 214 -12.64 -8.00 -22.12
N ARG A 215 -13.10 -8.57 -20.99
CA ARG A 215 -14.45 -8.31 -20.46
C ARG A 215 -14.67 -6.84 -20.09
N ALA A 216 -13.65 -6.17 -19.57
CA ALA A 216 -13.73 -4.75 -19.21
C ALA A 216 -13.82 -3.87 -20.46
N GLU A 217 -13.04 -4.20 -21.50
CA GLU A 217 -13.09 -3.54 -22.81
C GLU A 217 -14.47 -3.68 -23.46
N GLU A 218 -15.04 -4.90 -23.47
CA GLU A 218 -16.40 -5.15 -23.96
C GLU A 218 -17.46 -4.34 -23.19
N ALA A 219 -17.25 -4.14 -21.88
CA ALA A 219 -18.11 -3.32 -21.03
C ALA A 219 -17.85 -1.81 -21.15
N GLY A 220 -16.77 -1.39 -21.82
CA GLY A 220 -16.33 0.00 -21.87
C GLY A 220 -15.81 0.54 -20.52
N ALA A 221 -15.41 -0.35 -19.61
CA ALA A 221 -14.91 0.00 -18.29
C ALA A 221 -13.39 0.24 -18.32
N ALA A 222 -12.93 1.29 -17.63
CA ALA A 222 -11.51 1.49 -17.38
C ALA A 222 -11.03 0.52 -16.29
N VAL A 223 -9.83 -0.05 -16.47
CA VAL A 223 -9.20 -0.95 -15.49
C VAL A 223 -8.06 -0.24 -14.79
N ILE A 224 -8.10 -0.25 -13.46
CA ILE A 224 -6.94 0.03 -12.60
C ILE A 224 -6.38 -1.30 -12.14
N THR A 225 -5.08 -1.50 -12.29
CA THR A 225 -4.42 -2.74 -11.83
C THR A 225 -3.71 -2.53 -10.51
N VAL A 226 -3.64 -3.60 -9.71
CA VAL A 226 -2.98 -3.58 -8.40
C VAL A 226 -2.11 -4.81 -8.28
N THR A 227 -0.87 -4.60 -7.86
CA THR A 227 0.13 -5.64 -7.58
C THR A 227 0.81 -5.30 -6.25
N HIS A 228 1.46 -6.26 -5.60
CA HIS A 228 2.32 -5.93 -4.46
C HIS A 228 3.70 -5.49 -4.94
N GLN A 229 4.40 -6.38 -5.63
CA GLN A 229 5.65 -6.07 -6.32
C GLN A 229 5.45 -5.09 -7.48
N ASN A 230 6.52 -4.39 -7.86
CA ASN A 230 6.45 -3.37 -8.90
C ASN A 230 6.43 -3.99 -10.30
N VAL A 231 5.73 -3.34 -11.22
CA VAL A 231 5.74 -3.66 -12.65
C VAL A 231 6.86 -2.91 -13.36
N LEU A 232 7.11 -1.66 -12.93
CA LEU A 232 8.17 -0.81 -13.46
C LEU A 232 9.23 -0.56 -12.38
N ALA A 233 10.47 -0.35 -12.80
CA ALA A 233 11.57 -0.11 -11.88
C ALA A 233 11.39 1.25 -11.20
N GLN A 234 11.16 1.24 -9.90
CA GLN A 234 10.98 2.46 -9.08
C GLN A 234 12.31 3.10 -8.70
N ASN A 235 13.39 2.32 -8.77
CA ASN A 235 14.76 2.79 -8.65
C ASN A 235 15.67 1.79 -9.39
N LYS A 236 16.59 2.28 -10.22
CA LYS A 236 17.43 1.38 -11.05
C LYS A 236 18.35 0.47 -10.23
N LEU A 237 18.85 0.96 -9.09
CA LEU A 237 19.69 0.17 -8.19
C LEU A 237 18.89 -0.85 -7.39
N LEU A 238 17.65 -0.51 -7.01
CA LEU A 238 16.74 -1.36 -6.24
C LEU A 238 15.72 -2.10 -7.14
N SER A 239 16.12 -2.55 -8.33
CA SER A 239 15.22 -3.24 -9.25
C SER A 239 15.11 -4.75 -8.98
N ARG A 240 16.22 -5.40 -8.63
CA ARG A 240 16.27 -6.85 -8.38
C ARG A 240 15.60 -7.21 -7.05
N GLY A 241 14.57 -8.06 -7.11
CA GLY A 241 13.80 -8.50 -5.94
C GLY A 241 12.66 -7.57 -5.55
N PHE A 242 12.53 -6.42 -6.22
CA PHE A 242 11.40 -5.50 -6.06
C PHE A 242 10.44 -5.53 -7.27
N LEU A 243 11.00 -5.71 -8.46
CA LEU A 243 10.22 -6.03 -9.65
C LEU A 243 9.61 -7.43 -9.56
N LEU A 244 8.41 -7.57 -10.10
CA LEU A 244 7.85 -8.87 -10.46
C LEU A 244 8.82 -9.64 -11.37
N ASP A 245 8.97 -10.94 -11.15
CA ASP A 245 9.86 -11.79 -11.93
C ASP A 245 9.53 -11.79 -13.43
N ASN A 246 8.24 -11.71 -13.78
CA ASN A 246 7.74 -11.53 -15.15
C ASN A 246 7.15 -10.15 -15.41
N HIS A 247 7.75 -9.10 -14.82
CA HIS A 247 7.26 -7.73 -14.99
C HIS A 247 7.12 -7.31 -16.46
N GLU A 248 8.06 -7.66 -17.35
CA GLU A 248 7.97 -7.31 -18.79
C GLU A 248 6.77 -7.95 -19.50
N GLU A 249 6.39 -9.16 -19.08
CA GLU A 249 5.25 -9.88 -19.64
C GLU A 249 3.95 -9.22 -19.21
N LEU A 250 3.81 -8.93 -17.91
CA LEU A 250 2.68 -8.19 -17.38
C LEU A 250 2.61 -6.79 -18.01
N GLU A 251 3.70 -6.05 -18.06
CA GLU A 251 3.76 -4.71 -18.64
C GLU A 251 3.23 -4.69 -20.08
N ARG A 252 3.68 -5.64 -20.93
CA ARG A 252 3.19 -5.77 -22.30
C ARG A 252 1.70 -6.10 -22.35
N LEU A 253 1.23 -6.99 -21.48
CA LEU A 253 -0.18 -7.37 -21.40
C LEU A 253 -1.04 -6.16 -21.01
N LEU A 254 -0.69 -5.44 -19.93
CA LEU A 254 -1.39 -4.26 -19.46
C LEU A 254 -1.50 -3.19 -20.55
N LYS A 255 -0.38 -2.87 -21.22
CA LYS A 255 -0.37 -1.91 -22.33
C LYS A 255 -1.20 -2.38 -23.52
N GLY A 256 -1.16 -3.67 -23.84
CA GLY A 256 -1.94 -4.29 -24.92
C GLY A 256 -3.45 -4.07 -24.75
N HIS A 257 -3.92 -4.07 -23.51
CA HIS A 257 -5.32 -3.83 -23.13
C HIS A 257 -5.62 -2.37 -22.73
N GLY A 258 -4.71 -1.44 -23.05
CA GLY A 258 -4.92 -0.01 -22.83
C GLY A 258 -5.03 0.40 -21.36
N VAL A 259 -4.51 -0.43 -20.43
CA VAL A 259 -4.33 -0.09 -19.02
C VAL A 259 -3.24 0.97 -18.91
N VAL A 260 -3.56 2.04 -18.20
CA VAL A 260 -2.66 3.20 -18.02
C VAL A 260 -2.09 3.31 -16.61
N LEU A 261 -2.67 2.59 -15.65
CA LEU A 261 -2.34 2.73 -14.24
C LEU A 261 -2.28 1.37 -13.51
N ASN A 262 -1.12 1.09 -12.93
CA ASN A 262 -0.90 0.10 -11.89
C ASN A 262 -0.60 0.82 -10.56
N VAL A 263 -1.06 0.24 -9.45
CA VAL A 263 -0.71 0.63 -8.10
C VAL A 263 0.04 -0.51 -7.43
N SER A 264 1.21 -0.23 -6.87
CA SER A 264 2.08 -1.20 -6.20
C SER A 264 2.60 -0.69 -4.84
N GLY A 265 3.39 -1.53 -4.17
CA GLY A 265 4.07 -1.24 -2.90
C GLY A 265 5.46 -1.86 -2.88
N HIS A 266 5.80 -2.60 -1.81
CA HIS A 266 6.97 -3.47 -1.64
C HIS A 266 8.33 -2.76 -1.53
N VAL A 267 8.59 -1.76 -2.37
CA VAL A 267 9.82 -0.96 -2.34
C VAL A 267 9.83 0.09 -1.21
N HIS A 268 8.69 0.30 -0.54
CA HIS A 268 8.45 1.21 0.58
C HIS A 268 8.68 2.72 0.31
N ILE A 269 9.37 3.09 -0.77
CA ILE A 269 9.52 4.48 -1.21
C ILE A 269 8.25 4.95 -1.90
N GLN A 270 7.91 6.24 -1.74
CA GLN A 270 6.91 6.88 -2.58
C GLN A 270 7.53 7.23 -3.94
N HIS A 271 7.08 6.58 -5.01
CA HIS A 271 7.62 6.81 -6.36
C HIS A 271 6.58 6.51 -7.46
N ILE A 272 6.66 7.23 -8.57
CA ILE A 272 5.80 7.06 -9.74
C ILE A 272 6.67 6.81 -10.98
N ALA A 273 6.78 5.55 -11.38
CA ALA A 273 7.45 5.18 -12.62
C ALA A 273 6.49 5.28 -13.82
N GLU A 274 7.01 5.67 -14.98
CA GLU A 274 6.29 5.67 -16.26
C GLU A 274 7.13 4.97 -17.32
N ASN A 275 6.49 4.15 -18.13
CA ASN A 275 7.08 3.65 -19.36
C ASN A 275 6.00 3.49 -20.42
N GLY A 276 6.16 4.14 -21.57
CA GLY A 276 5.31 3.93 -22.75
C GLY A 276 3.79 4.02 -22.49
N GLY A 277 3.37 4.96 -21.64
CA GLY A 277 1.98 5.24 -21.29
C GLY A 277 1.41 4.45 -20.10
N LEU A 278 2.17 3.49 -19.55
CA LEU A 278 1.80 2.82 -18.29
C LEU A 278 2.50 3.52 -17.13
N TYR A 279 1.72 3.92 -16.14
CA TYR A 279 2.20 4.42 -14.86
C TYR A 279 2.12 3.31 -13.81
N ASP A 280 3.18 3.16 -13.01
CA ASP A 280 3.22 2.28 -11.85
C ASP A 280 3.52 3.11 -10.60
N ILE A 281 2.48 3.33 -9.79
CA ILE A 281 2.58 4.11 -8.56
C ILE A 281 2.94 3.18 -7.41
N ALA A 282 4.19 3.22 -6.97
CA ALA A 282 4.60 2.64 -5.70
C ALA A 282 4.24 3.59 -4.57
N THR A 283 3.17 3.26 -3.83
CA THR A 283 2.82 4.04 -2.64
C THR A 283 3.80 3.70 -1.52
N GLY A 284 4.32 4.73 -0.84
CA GLY A 284 5.24 4.51 0.27
C GLY A 284 4.60 3.65 1.38
N SER A 285 5.43 2.91 2.12
CA SER A 285 4.93 2.03 3.20
C SER A 285 4.17 2.84 4.25
N LEU A 286 2.99 2.34 4.66
CA LEU A 286 2.19 3.00 5.68
C LEU A 286 2.94 3.12 7.02
N THR A 287 3.89 2.21 7.30
CA THR A 287 4.66 2.17 8.55
C THR A 287 6.04 2.82 8.46
N VAL A 288 6.40 3.41 7.32
CA VAL A 288 7.65 4.18 7.17
C VAL A 288 7.32 5.67 7.09
N ALA A 289 8.12 6.51 7.75
CA ALA A 289 7.97 7.97 7.66
C ALA A 289 8.00 8.40 6.18
N PRO A 290 7.06 9.26 5.71
CA PRO A 290 6.15 10.11 6.48
C PRO A 290 4.74 9.53 6.75
N ASN A 291 4.57 8.19 6.70
CA ASN A 291 3.31 7.46 6.96
C ASN A 291 2.15 7.99 6.12
N ARG A 292 2.26 7.81 4.80
CA ARG A 292 1.28 8.30 3.83
C ARG A 292 0.52 7.16 3.17
N TYR A 293 -0.68 7.48 2.70
CA TYR A 293 -1.47 6.67 1.79
C TYR A 293 -1.78 7.49 0.53
N GLY A 294 -2.08 6.81 -0.56
CA GLY A 294 -2.46 7.43 -1.84
C GLY A 294 -3.97 7.64 -1.94
N VAL A 295 -4.38 8.73 -2.59
CA VAL A 295 -5.77 9.03 -2.94
C VAL A 295 -5.86 9.18 -4.46
N LEU A 296 -6.52 8.21 -5.09
CA LEU A 296 -6.87 8.24 -6.49
C LEU A 296 -8.27 8.84 -6.65
N THR A 297 -8.40 9.83 -7.53
CA THR A 297 -9.70 10.37 -7.94
C THR A 297 -9.89 10.09 -9.42
N VAL A 298 -10.91 9.32 -9.77
CA VAL A 298 -11.31 9.07 -11.15
C VAL A 298 -12.48 9.99 -11.48
N GLY A 299 -12.25 10.97 -12.34
CA GLY A 299 -13.24 11.94 -12.79
C GLY A 299 -14.38 11.28 -13.59
N SER A 300 -15.52 11.96 -13.65
CA SER A 300 -16.64 11.52 -14.51
C SER A 300 -16.31 11.66 -16.00
N ASP A 301 -15.33 12.48 -16.35
CA ASP A 301 -14.78 12.65 -17.69
C ASP A 301 -13.69 11.61 -18.06
N GLY A 302 -13.33 10.72 -17.13
CA GLY A 302 -12.27 9.72 -17.30
C GLY A 302 -10.86 10.22 -16.97
N SER A 303 -10.70 11.46 -16.50
CA SER A 303 -9.44 11.91 -15.92
C SER A 303 -9.12 11.11 -14.65
N THR A 304 -7.84 10.95 -14.32
CA THR A 304 -7.41 10.32 -13.07
C THR A 304 -6.35 11.17 -12.40
N SER A 305 -6.52 11.50 -11.13
CA SER A 305 -5.47 12.14 -10.33
C SER A 305 -5.06 11.28 -9.15
N TYR A 306 -3.79 11.33 -8.79
CA TYR A 306 -3.24 10.75 -7.57
C TYR A 306 -2.66 11.86 -6.71
N GLU A 307 -2.90 11.80 -5.41
CA GLU A 307 -2.13 12.55 -4.43
C GLU A 307 -1.89 11.73 -3.17
N THR A 308 -0.77 11.95 -2.48
CA THR A 308 -0.57 11.34 -1.15
C THR A 308 -1.17 12.19 -0.04
N ARG A 309 -1.64 11.52 1.00
CA ARG A 309 -2.10 12.13 2.26
C ARG A 309 -1.48 11.41 3.44
N LYS A 310 -1.26 12.14 4.53
CA LYS A 310 -0.70 11.59 5.76
C LYS A 310 -1.77 10.88 6.58
N VAL A 311 -1.38 9.82 7.29
CA VAL A 311 -2.18 9.23 8.37
C VAL A 311 -2.14 10.17 9.59
N HIS A 312 -3.29 10.55 10.13
CA HIS A 312 -3.37 11.51 11.23
C HIS A 312 -3.34 10.84 12.62
N VAL A 313 -2.25 10.16 12.97
CA VAL A 313 -2.10 9.43 14.26
C VAL A 313 -2.34 10.32 15.48
N GLY A 314 -1.72 11.52 15.53
CA GLY A 314 -1.94 12.44 16.65
C GLY A 314 -3.36 13.02 16.74
N ARG A 315 -4.12 13.05 15.64
CA ARG A 315 -5.55 13.40 15.68
C ARG A 315 -6.36 12.24 16.25
N TRP A 316 -6.12 11.03 15.76
CA TRP A 316 -6.77 9.81 16.23
C TRP A 316 -6.59 9.63 17.74
N ASP A 317 -5.36 9.76 18.23
CA ASP A 317 -5.02 9.64 19.65
C ASP A 317 -5.78 10.66 20.52
N ARG A 318 -5.81 11.92 20.07
CA ARG A 318 -6.56 12.99 20.75
C ARG A 318 -8.06 12.73 20.82
N GLU A 319 -8.65 12.26 19.73
CA GLU A 319 -10.08 11.96 19.67
C GLU A 319 -10.47 10.74 20.51
N LYS A 320 -9.59 9.72 20.57
CA LYS A 320 -9.78 8.53 21.41
C LYS A 320 -9.64 8.85 22.90
N ALA A 321 -8.63 9.63 23.30
CA ALA A 321 -8.35 9.95 24.70
C ALA A 321 -9.16 11.15 25.25
N GLY A 322 -9.70 12.00 24.37
CA GLY A 322 -10.37 13.26 24.76
C GLY A 322 -9.43 14.36 25.29
N ILE A 323 -8.12 14.10 25.31
CA ILE A 323 -7.01 14.99 25.70
C ILE A 323 -5.81 14.72 24.76
N ALA A 324 -4.77 15.56 24.81
CA ALA A 324 -3.50 15.21 24.13
C ALA A 324 -2.94 13.92 24.75
N GLY A 325 -2.81 12.88 23.92
CA GLY A 325 -2.24 11.59 24.32
C GLY A 325 -0.77 11.48 23.93
N ASP A 326 -0.24 10.26 24.03
CA ASP A 326 1.19 9.95 23.86
C ASP A 326 1.68 10.14 22.41
N PHE A 327 0.76 10.33 21.44
CA PHE A 327 1.06 10.41 20.01
C PHE A 327 0.79 11.79 19.38
N GLU A 328 0.65 12.85 20.18
CA GLU A 328 0.40 14.21 19.65
C GLU A 328 1.44 14.64 18.59
N ASN A 329 2.72 14.30 18.79
CA ASN A 329 3.84 14.62 17.90
C ASN A 329 4.35 13.37 17.16
N PHE A 330 3.43 12.50 16.70
CA PHE A 330 3.78 11.24 16.05
C PHE A 330 4.62 11.43 14.78
N GLU A 331 4.40 12.51 14.03
CA GLU A 331 5.14 12.76 12.79
C GLU A 331 6.64 12.98 13.09
N GLU A 332 6.96 13.81 14.10
CA GLU A 332 8.34 14.02 14.53
C GLU A 332 8.97 12.74 15.08
N LEU A 333 8.20 11.95 15.84
CA LEU A 333 8.64 10.66 16.37
C LEU A 333 8.99 9.69 15.23
N SER A 334 8.10 9.58 14.24
CA SER A 334 8.24 8.69 13.10
C SER A 334 9.47 9.05 12.26
N GLN A 335 9.61 10.34 11.95
CA GLN A 335 10.76 10.85 11.20
C GLN A 335 12.07 10.67 11.97
N ALA A 336 12.10 10.95 13.27
CA ALA A 336 13.30 10.78 14.08
C ALA A 336 13.76 9.31 14.12
N TYR A 337 12.82 8.36 14.18
CA TYR A 337 13.13 6.93 14.11
C TYR A 337 13.73 6.53 12.76
N PHE A 338 13.11 6.96 11.65
CA PHE A 338 13.62 6.68 10.31
C PHE A 338 15.02 7.26 10.09
N ASP A 339 15.23 8.51 10.51
CA ASP A 339 16.52 9.17 10.44
C ASP A 339 17.58 8.40 11.25
N GLU A 340 17.25 7.93 12.46
CA GLU A 340 18.15 7.13 13.31
C GLU A 340 18.49 5.77 12.70
N CYS A 341 17.54 5.09 12.06
CA CYS A 341 17.82 3.88 11.28
C CYS A 341 18.84 4.15 10.17
N THR A 342 18.72 5.27 9.47
CA THR A 342 19.68 5.67 8.44
C THR A 342 21.05 5.99 9.06
N ARG A 343 21.11 6.72 10.18
CA ARG A 343 22.37 7.01 10.90
C ARG A 343 23.10 5.73 11.32
N LYS A 344 22.38 4.73 11.83
CA LYS A 344 22.95 3.43 12.20
C LYS A 344 23.56 2.70 11.00
N LYS A 345 22.88 2.70 9.86
CA LYS A 345 23.41 2.13 8.60
C LYS A 345 24.68 2.88 8.16
N MET A 346 24.66 4.21 8.18
CA MET A 346 25.82 5.04 7.80
C MET A 346 27.00 4.85 8.74
N LYS A 347 26.77 4.68 10.04
CA LYS A 347 27.84 4.38 11.00
C LYS A 347 28.62 3.14 10.57
N LYS A 348 27.93 2.05 10.23
CA LYS A 348 28.54 0.79 9.80
C LYS A 348 29.21 0.92 8.42
N GLU A 349 28.55 1.58 7.47
CA GLU A 349 29.05 1.65 6.11
C GLU A 349 30.29 2.54 5.98
N LEU A 350 30.30 3.67 6.68
CA LEU A 350 31.43 4.60 6.68
C LEU A 350 32.64 4.09 7.50
N GLU A 351 32.52 2.98 8.26
CA GLU A 351 33.69 2.34 8.91
C GLU A 351 34.72 1.86 7.87
N ALA A 352 34.30 1.62 6.64
CA ALA A 352 35.19 1.28 5.53
C ALA A 352 36.11 2.44 5.09
N LEU A 353 35.78 3.68 5.49
CA LEU A 353 36.52 4.87 5.08
C LEU A 353 37.41 5.42 6.20
N SER A 354 38.59 5.89 5.80
CA SER A 354 39.47 6.70 6.65
C SER A 354 39.08 8.18 6.55
N VAL A 355 38.07 8.57 7.35
CA VAL A 355 37.56 9.95 7.45
C VAL A 355 37.55 10.43 8.90
N SER A 356 37.68 11.74 9.10
CA SER A 356 37.56 12.37 10.42
C SER A 356 36.14 12.25 10.98
N GLU A 357 35.97 12.53 12.27
CA GLU A 357 34.64 12.53 12.91
C GLU A 357 33.71 13.60 12.31
N GLU A 358 34.26 14.77 11.97
CA GLU A 358 33.51 15.86 11.32
C GLU A 358 33.07 15.47 9.90
N GLU A 359 33.98 14.89 9.10
CA GLU A 359 33.66 14.40 7.76
C GLU A 359 32.58 13.31 7.81
N ARG A 360 32.70 12.37 8.77
CA ARG A 360 31.72 11.30 8.98
C ARG A 360 30.34 11.85 9.33
N ALA A 361 30.28 12.87 10.19
CA ALA A 361 29.03 13.54 10.55
C ALA A 361 28.40 14.22 9.33
N GLN A 362 29.18 14.95 8.52
CA GLN A 362 28.71 15.61 7.31
C GLN A 362 28.17 14.62 6.26
N MET A 363 28.87 13.50 6.04
CA MET A 363 28.40 12.43 5.15
C MET A 363 27.12 11.79 5.68
N THR A 364 27.05 11.53 6.99
CA THR A 364 25.89 10.90 7.63
C THR A 364 24.64 11.77 7.55
N GLU A 365 24.73 13.06 7.87
CA GLU A 365 23.54 13.93 7.87
C GLU A 365 23.02 14.18 6.45
N LEU A 366 23.89 14.28 5.44
CA LEU A 366 23.43 14.34 4.05
C LEU A 366 22.75 13.04 3.63
N ALA A 367 23.30 11.89 3.99
CA ALA A 367 22.69 10.59 3.70
C ALA A 367 21.30 10.45 4.35
N VAL A 368 21.15 10.89 5.61
CA VAL A 368 19.87 10.93 6.32
C VAL A 368 18.87 11.82 5.60
N GLU A 369 19.26 13.05 5.24
CA GLU A 369 18.40 13.98 4.50
C GLU A 369 17.96 13.40 3.16
N MET A 370 18.89 12.86 2.37
CA MET A 370 18.58 12.29 1.07
C MET A 370 17.65 11.08 1.18
N ASN A 371 17.94 10.14 2.07
CA ASN A 371 17.11 8.94 2.24
C ASN A 371 15.68 9.30 2.70
N ARG A 372 15.55 10.23 3.66
CA ARG A 372 14.23 10.74 4.11
C ARG A 372 13.45 11.37 2.97
N ASN A 373 14.09 12.25 2.21
CA ASN A 373 13.44 12.94 1.10
C ASN A 373 13.06 11.96 -0.02
N TYR A 374 13.88 10.94 -0.26
CA TYR A 374 13.61 9.92 -1.25
C TYR A 374 12.41 9.04 -0.88
N PHE A 375 12.36 8.54 0.36
CA PHE A 375 11.20 7.78 0.86
C PHE A 375 9.92 8.62 0.87
N ALA A 376 10.03 9.94 1.09
CA ALA A 376 8.90 10.86 1.02
C ALA A 376 8.51 11.27 -0.41
N GLY A 377 9.21 10.81 -1.45
CA GLY A 377 8.93 11.13 -2.85
C GLY A 377 9.24 12.58 -3.23
N MET A 378 10.22 13.20 -2.59
CA MET A 378 10.54 14.64 -2.71
C MET A 378 12.05 14.89 -2.68
N ILE A 379 12.84 14.11 -3.45
CA ILE A 379 14.29 14.28 -3.48
C ILE A 379 14.67 15.64 -4.10
N LYS A 380 15.54 16.38 -3.38
CA LYS A 380 15.91 17.74 -3.77
C LYS A 380 16.71 17.74 -5.07
N PRO A 381 16.60 18.80 -5.90
CA PRO A 381 17.47 19.01 -7.04
C PRO A 381 18.96 18.98 -6.64
N GLU A 382 19.80 18.32 -7.44
CA GLU A 382 21.24 18.18 -7.15
C GLU A 382 21.92 19.53 -6.87
N LYS A 383 21.56 20.59 -7.61
CA LYS A 383 22.08 21.96 -7.43
C LYS A 383 21.92 22.52 -6.00
N GLU A 384 20.97 22.01 -5.21
CA GLU A 384 20.75 22.43 -3.83
C GLU A 384 21.66 21.71 -2.83
N MET A 385 22.28 20.60 -3.24
CA MET A 385 23.11 19.76 -2.40
C MET A 385 24.58 19.74 -2.85
N ALA A 386 24.86 19.99 -4.13
CA ALA A 386 26.16 19.83 -4.77
C ALA A 386 27.30 20.61 -4.08
N ASP A 387 26.98 21.77 -3.50
CA ASP A 387 27.97 22.62 -2.83
C ASP A 387 28.22 22.26 -1.36
N THR A 388 27.40 21.38 -0.78
CA THR A 388 27.53 20.99 0.63
C THR A 388 28.82 20.20 0.88
N PRO A 389 29.44 20.33 2.06
CA PRO A 389 30.60 19.52 2.43
C PRO A 389 30.32 18.01 2.35
N GLY A 390 29.15 17.58 2.82
CA GLY A 390 28.75 16.17 2.78
C GLY A 390 28.70 15.62 1.35
N TRP A 391 28.20 16.40 0.39
CA TRP A 391 28.10 15.95 -1.00
C TRP A 391 29.48 15.73 -1.61
N LYS A 392 30.38 16.70 -1.44
CA LYS A 392 31.76 16.62 -1.92
C LYS A 392 32.47 15.40 -1.31
N LEU A 393 32.30 15.16 -0.02
CA LEU A 393 32.85 13.97 0.65
C LEU A 393 32.29 12.65 0.10
N TRP A 394 30.99 12.57 -0.18
CA TRP A 394 30.40 11.40 -0.83
C TRP A 394 30.96 11.17 -2.23
N LYS A 395 31.10 12.22 -3.05
CA LYS A 395 31.68 12.08 -4.40
C LYS A 395 33.17 11.74 -4.38
N GLU A 396 33.94 12.28 -3.44
CA GLU A 396 35.38 12.07 -3.36
C GLU A 396 35.77 10.75 -2.68
N LYS A 397 35.04 10.36 -1.62
CA LYS A 397 35.44 9.26 -0.72
C LYS A 397 34.43 8.13 -0.63
N GLY A 398 33.15 8.42 -0.84
CA GLY A 398 32.05 7.47 -0.63
C GLY A 398 31.45 6.88 -1.91
N ALA A 399 31.91 7.26 -3.10
CA ALA A 399 31.28 6.89 -4.38
C ALA A 399 31.20 5.37 -4.61
N GLU A 400 32.23 4.63 -4.17
CA GLU A 400 32.33 3.17 -4.30
C GLU A 400 31.57 2.41 -3.21
N LEU A 401 31.02 3.10 -2.21
CA LEU A 401 30.15 2.49 -1.21
C LEU A 401 28.75 2.28 -1.80
N PHE A 402 27.99 1.32 -1.23
CA PHE A 402 26.64 1.04 -1.68
C PHE A 402 25.76 2.30 -1.61
N PHE A 403 25.81 3.03 -0.50
CA PHE A 403 25.03 4.24 -0.32
C PHE A 403 25.48 5.36 -1.25
N GLY A 404 26.76 5.41 -1.63
CA GLY A 404 27.24 6.34 -2.66
C GLY A 404 26.56 6.08 -4.01
N SER A 405 26.53 4.82 -4.43
CA SER A 405 25.79 4.39 -5.64
C SER A 405 24.28 4.60 -5.51
N TYR A 406 23.73 4.40 -4.31
CA TYR A 406 22.31 4.64 -4.04
C TYR A 406 21.95 6.12 -4.14
N MET A 407 22.78 7.02 -3.58
CA MET A 407 22.63 8.46 -3.75
C MET A 407 22.65 8.88 -5.22
N ASP A 408 23.53 8.28 -6.03
CA ASP A 408 23.56 8.54 -7.47
C ASP A 408 22.25 8.11 -8.16
N SER A 409 21.70 6.96 -7.78
CA SER A 409 20.41 6.52 -8.32
C SER A 409 19.25 7.44 -7.93
N MET A 410 19.25 8.01 -6.71
CA MET A 410 18.21 8.97 -6.28
C MET A 410 18.24 10.26 -7.10
N MET A 411 19.38 10.64 -7.67
CA MET A 411 19.51 11.87 -8.44
C MET A 411 18.85 11.80 -9.81
N GLU A 412 18.55 10.60 -10.32
CA GLU A 412 17.77 10.45 -11.53
C GLU A 412 16.34 11.01 -11.36
N ASP A 413 15.84 11.01 -10.12
CA ASP A 413 14.48 11.45 -9.75
C ASP A 413 14.49 12.88 -9.14
N ALA A 414 15.64 13.56 -9.14
CA ALA A 414 15.84 14.82 -8.43
C ALA A 414 14.95 15.96 -8.96
N GLY A 415 14.17 16.56 -8.07
CA GLY A 415 13.27 17.67 -8.37
C GLY A 415 11.91 17.27 -8.94
N HIS A 416 11.62 15.97 -9.03
CA HIS A 416 10.29 15.46 -9.34
C HIS A 416 9.43 15.38 -8.07
N ASP A 417 8.12 15.59 -8.22
CA ASP A 417 7.12 15.44 -7.14
C ASP A 417 6.41 14.09 -7.31
N GLU A 418 6.90 13.07 -6.62
CA GLU A 418 6.36 11.70 -6.66
C GLU A 418 5.08 11.54 -5.84
N ASN A 419 4.55 12.63 -5.29
CA ASN A 419 3.31 12.61 -4.51
C ASN A 419 2.10 13.03 -5.33
N ARG A 420 2.25 13.38 -6.61
CA ARG A 420 1.16 13.86 -7.46
C ARG A 420 1.26 13.35 -8.88
N LEU A 421 0.14 12.86 -9.41
CA LEU A 421 -0.01 12.53 -10.83
C LEU A 421 -1.35 13.05 -11.33
N LEU A 422 -1.37 13.57 -12.56
CA LEU A 422 -2.60 13.92 -13.27
C LEU A 422 -2.56 13.28 -14.65
N LEU A 423 -3.45 12.33 -14.86
CA LEU A 423 -3.72 11.71 -16.14
C LEU A 423 -4.95 12.40 -16.76
N PRO A 424 -4.80 13.10 -17.90
CA PRO A 424 -5.93 13.70 -18.57
C PRO A 424 -6.89 12.61 -19.07
N PRO A 425 -8.16 12.95 -19.35
CA PRO A 425 -9.07 11.99 -19.97
C PRO A 425 -8.49 11.54 -21.31
N LYS A 426 -8.74 10.28 -21.71
CA LYS A 426 -8.36 9.80 -23.04
C LYS A 426 -8.98 10.75 -24.06
N SER A 427 -8.15 11.51 -24.77
CA SER A 427 -8.65 12.30 -25.90
C SER A 427 -9.17 11.34 -26.96
N ASP A 428 -10.33 11.62 -27.54
CA ASP A 428 -10.85 10.94 -28.73
C ASP A 428 -9.94 11.26 -29.93
N ALA A 429 -8.70 10.76 -29.91
CA ALA A 429 -7.79 10.78 -31.04
C ALA A 429 -8.17 9.60 -31.95
N GLY A 430 -9.28 9.74 -32.68
CA GLY A 430 -9.79 8.65 -33.51
C GLY A 430 -11.02 8.94 -34.36
N ASN A 431 -11.19 10.16 -34.88
CA ASN A 431 -12.06 10.40 -36.03
C ASN A 431 -11.47 11.49 -36.93
N ARG A 432 -10.36 11.18 -37.60
CA ARG A 432 -9.89 11.88 -38.81
C ARG A 432 -9.23 10.92 -39.78
#